data_AF-A0A818VM53-F1
#
_entry.id   AF-A0A818VM53-F1
#
_cell.length_a   1.000
_cell.length_b   1.000
_cell.length_c   1.000
_cell.angle_alpha   90.00
_cell.angle_beta   90.00
_cell.angle_gamma   90.00
#
_symmetry.space_group_name_H-M   'P 1'
#
loop_
_entity.id
_entity.type
_entity.pdbx_description
1 polymer ?
#
loop_
_entity_poly.entity_id
_entity_poly.type
_entity_poly.pdbx_seq_one_letter_code
_entity_poly.pdbx_strand_id
1 'polypeptide(L)'
;MKTDHVLLYIPNLIGYFRLCLLIFAWYYFDKPIVFLGLYVTQALLDGVDGWSARQFNQVSKFGSWLDVMIDNIGRGIIWTRVSSIGIFISSIEWITFLALNNRGSDWKSKLSSSNDLIVRNVMKNGKCHFFCFLHF
;
A
#
# COMPACT_ATOMS: atom_id res chain seq x y z
N MET A 1 -1.30 -1.31 -28.33
CA MET A 1 -1.00 -2.02 -27.06
C MET A 1 -2.33 -2.26 -26.37
N LYS A 2 -2.70 -3.52 -26.10
CA LYS A 2 -4.02 -3.87 -25.53
C LYS A 2 -3.96 -3.71 -24.01
N THR A 3 -4.08 -2.47 -23.54
CA THR A 3 -4.04 -2.08 -22.11
C THR A 3 -5.32 -2.43 -21.35
N ASP A 4 -6.37 -2.87 -22.05
CA ASP A 4 -7.74 -2.95 -21.53
C ASP A 4 -7.94 -4.07 -20.49
N HIS A 5 -7.05 -5.06 -20.45
CA HIS A 5 -7.20 -6.20 -19.53
C HIS A 5 -6.56 -6.00 -18.16
N VAL A 6 -5.55 -5.12 -18.03
CA VAL A 6 -4.80 -4.98 -16.78
C VAL A 6 -5.68 -4.36 -15.68
N LEU A 7 -6.56 -3.42 -16.02
CA LEU A 7 -7.50 -2.81 -15.08
C LEU A 7 -8.55 -3.82 -14.56
N LEU A 8 -8.82 -4.88 -15.33
CA LEU A 8 -9.83 -5.90 -15.02
C LEU A 8 -9.22 -7.19 -14.43
N TYR A 9 -7.95 -7.17 -14.02
CA TYR A 9 -7.36 -8.30 -13.29
C TYR A 9 -8.13 -8.54 -11.99
N ILE A 10 -8.29 -9.81 -11.64
CA ILE A 10 -8.98 -10.25 -10.41
C ILE A 10 -8.43 -9.52 -9.16
N PRO A 11 -7.10 -9.42 -8.93
CA PRO A 11 -6.57 -8.64 -7.81
C PRO A 11 -6.95 -7.16 -7.84
N ASN A 12 -6.99 -6.53 -9.02
CA ASN A 12 -7.35 -5.11 -9.16
C ASN A 12 -8.84 -4.86 -8.89
N LEU A 13 -9.72 -5.79 -9.29
CA LEU A 13 -11.14 -5.75 -8.95
C LEU A 13 -11.37 -5.86 -7.44
N ILE A 14 -10.61 -6.74 -6.76
CA ILE A 14 -10.63 -6.82 -5.29
C ILE A 14 -10.13 -5.50 -4.67
N GLY A 15 -9.08 -4.90 -5.23
CA GLY A 15 -8.61 -3.57 -4.84
C GLY A 15 -9.69 -2.49 -4.96
N TYR A 16 -10.45 -2.45 -6.05
CA TYR A 16 -11.56 -1.50 -6.18
C TYR A 16 -12.66 -1.75 -5.14
N PHE A 17 -12.95 -3.00 -4.83
CA PHE A 17 -13.88 -3.33 -3.76
C PHE A 17 -13.36 -2.87 -2.38
N ARG A 18 -12.07 -3.02 -2.09
CA ARG A 18 -11.42 -2.48 -0.89
C ARG A 18 -11.56 -0.96 -0.80
N LEU A 19 -11.37 -0.26 -1.91
CA LEU A 19 -11.57 1.19 -1.97
C LEU A 19 -13.03 1.57 -1.66
N CYS A 20 -14.01 0.85 -2.22
CA CYS A 20 -15.42 1.05 -1.87
C CYS A 20 -15.68 0.84 -0.37
N LEU A 21 -15.15 -0.24 0.22
CA LEU A 21 -15.27 -0.51 1.65
C LEU A 21 -14.68 0.62 2.51
N LEU A 22 -13.54 1.21 2.11
CA LEU A 22 -12.97 2.36 2.81
C LEU A 22 -13.84 3.61 2.71
N ILE A 23 -14.44 3.87 1.54
CA ILE A 23 -15.38 4.98 1.36
C ILE A 23 -16.60 4.78 2.27
N PHE A 24 -17.15 3.56 2.35
CA PHE A 24 -18.23 3.25 3.27
C PHE A 24 -17.80 3.35 4.74
N ALA A 25 -16.59 2.91 5.09
CA ALA A 25 -16.06 3.05 6.44
C ALA A 25 -16.01 4.55 6.81
N TRP A 26 -15.47 5.39 5.92
CA TRP A 26 -15.44 6.83 6.12
C TRP A 26 -16.84 7.46 6.19
N TYR A 27 -17.82 6.98 5.42
CA TYR A 27 -19.20 7.44 5.54
C TYR A 27 -19.81 7.11 6.91
N TYR A 28 -19.49 5.93 7.47
CA TYR A 28 -19.95 5.49 8.79
C TYR A 28 -18.98 5.83 9.92
N PHE A 29 -18.15 6.86 9.76
CA PHE A 29 -17.12 7.25 10.73
C PHE A 29 -17.66 7.55 12.13
N ASP A 30 -18.91 8.05 12.22
CA ASP A 30 -19.58 8.34 13.50
C ASP A 30 -20.15 7.09 14.21
N LYS A 31 -20.22 5.94 13.52
CA LYS A 31 -20.74 4.67 14.06
C LYS A 31 -19.58 3.67 14.25
N PRO A 32 -18.94 3.61 15.43
CA PRO A 32 -17.67 2.92 15.62
C PRO A 32 -17.72 1.42 15.32
N ILE A 33 -18.84 0.74 15.62
CA ILE A 33 -19.00 -0.70 15.34
C ILE A 33 -19.04 -0.97 13.83
N VAL A 34 -19.78 -0.15 13.08
CA VAL A 34 -19.91 -0.29 11.62
C VAL A 34 -18.61 0.08 10.94
N PHE A 35 -17.98 1.19 11.36
CA PHE A 35 -16.66 1.61 10.92
C PHE A 35 -15.64 0.48 11.09
N LEU A 36 -15.53 -0.06 12.31
CA LEU A 36 -14.56 -1.10 12.63
C LEU A 36 -14.80 -2.37 11.79
N GLY A 37 -16.06 -2.79 11.64
CA GLY A 37 -16.41 -3.94 10.80
C GLY A 37 -15.99 -3.75 9.35
N LEU A 38 -16.28 -2.59 8.76
CA LEU A 38 -15.90 -2.28 7.38
C LEU A 38 -14.37 -2.16 7.21
N TYR A 39 -13.71 -1.50 8.14
CA TYR A 39 -12.25 -1.30 8.12
C TYR A 39 -11.50 -2.64 8.25
N VAL A 40 -11.88 -3.47 9.23
CA VAL A 40 -11.28 -4.80 9.40
C VAL A 40 -11.53 -5.67 8.17
N THR A 41 -12.73 -5.62 7.60
CA THR A 41 -13.05 -6.38 6.38
C THR A 41 -12.14 -5.96 5.22
N GLN A 42 -11.92 -4.65 5.01
CA GLN A 42 -10.98 -4.18 4.01
C GLN A 42 -9.54 -4.67 4.28
N ALA A 43 -9.07 -4.58 5.53
CA ALA A 43 -7.73 -5.02 5.89
C ALA A 43 -7.51 -6.53 5.68
N LEU A 44 -8.56 -7.35 5.87
CA LEU A 44 -8.48 -8.78 5.59
C LEU A 44 -8.42 -9.09 4.09
N LEU A 45 -9.08 -8.28 3.25
CA LEU A 45 -9.11 -8.46 1.80
C LEU A 45 -7.77 -8.14 1.11
N ASP A 46 -6.92 -7.35 1.76
CA ASP A 46 -5.52 -7.08 1.36
C ASP A 46 -4.71 -8.38 1.14
N GLY A 47 -4.80 -9.30 2.10
CA GLY A 47 -4.13 -10.60 1.95
C GLY A 47 -4.69 -11.43 0.80
N VAL A 48 -5.96 -11.22 0.45
CA VAL A 48 -6.67 -12.00 -0.58
C VAL A 48 -6.33 -11.54 -1.98
N ASP A 49 -6.18 -10.23 -2.23
CA ASP A 49 -5.78 -9.74 -3.56
C ASP A 49 -4.35 -10.18 -3.91
N GLY A 50 -3.41 -10.12 -2.95
CA GLY A 50 -2.05 -10.57 -3.11
C GLY A 50 -1.89 -12.08 -3.24
N TRP A 51 -2.74 -12.85 -2.56
CA TRP A 51 -2.84 -14.30 -2.80
C TRP A 51 -3.37 -14.58 -4.22
N SER A 52 -4.43 -13.89 -4.63
CA SER A 52 -5.04 -14.05 -5.96
C SER A 52 -4.07 -13.68 -7.09
N ALA A 53 -3.32 -12.59 -6.94
CA ALA A 53 -2.32 -12.16 -7.92
C ALA A 53 -1.27 -13.24 -8.20
N ARG A 54 -0.83 -13.97 -7.16
CA ARG A 54 0.15 -15.07 -7.26
C ARG A 54 -0.46 -16.33 -7.85
N GLN A 55 -1.69 -16.68 -7.49
CA GLN A 55 -2.38 -17.86 -8.02
C GLN A 55 -2.68 -17.72 -9.52
N PHE A 56 -3.13 -16.54 -9.94
CA PHE A 56 -3.50 -16.29 -11.34
C PHE A 56 -2.34 -15.74 -12.18
N ASN A 57 -1.15 -15.56 -11.60
CA ASN A 57 0.02 -14.96 -12.24
C ASN A 57 -0.29 -13.58 -12.88
N GLN A 58 -1.15 -12.80 -12.22
CA GLN A 58 -1.67 -11.50 -12.68
C GLN A 58 -0.99 -10.31 -11.96
N VAL A 59 0.33 -10.38 -11.79
CA VAL A 59 1.10 -9.32 -11.13
C VAL A 59 1.31 -8.15 -12.10
N SER A 60 1.00 -6.93 -11.66
CA SER A 60 1.13 -5.73 -12.50
C SER A 60 1.65 -4.54 -11.69
N LYS A 61 2.42 -3.66 -12.34
CA LYS A 61 2.92 -2.43 -11.70
C LYS A 61 1.78 -1.49 -11.26
N PHE A 62 0.68 -1.48 -12.00
CA PHE A 62 -0.52 -0.72 -11.63
C PHE A 62 -1.16 -1.29 -10.37
N GLY A 63 -1.30 -2.61 -10.26
CA GLY A 63 -1.86 -3.28 -9.09
C GLY A 63 -1.07 -2.98 -7.82
N SER A 64 0.27 -3.14 -7.85
CA SER A 64 1.11 -2.79 -6.70
C SER A 64 1.05 -1.30 -6.35
N TRP A 65 0.85 -0.40 -7.33
CA TRP A 65 0.67 1.02 -7.04
C TRP A 65 -0.70 1.32 -6.40
N LEU A 66 -1.75 0.66 -6.91
CA LEU A 66 -3.13 0.77 -6.41
C LEU A 66 -3.23 0.27 -4.97
N ASP A 67 -2.57 -0.85 -4.65
CA ASP A 67 -2.55 -1.44 -3.32
C ASP A 67 -1.97 -0.48 -2.27
N VAL A 68 -0.75 0.02 -2.51
CA VAL A 68 -0.10 1.00 -1.63
C VAL A 68 -0.91 2.29 -1.49
N MET A 69 -1.61 2.71 -2.54
CA MET A 69 -2.50 3.87 -2.51
C MET A 69 -3.69 3.64 -1.57
N ILE A 70 -4.37 2.50 -1.69
CA ILE A 70 -5.51 2.12 -0.83
C ILE A 70 -5.08 2.04 0.63
N ASP A 71 -3.91 1.47 0.89
CA ASP A 71 -3.33 1.35 2.22
C ASP A 71 -3.01 2.71 2.86
N ASN A 72 -2.44 3.64 2.10
CA ASN A 72 -2.20 5.01 2.57
C ASN A 72 -3.51 5.73 2.89
N ILE A 73 -4.57 5.54 2.10
CA ILE A 73 -5.91 6.10 2.37
C ILE A 73 -6.47 5.51 3.67
N GLY A 74 -6.41 4.18 3.82
CA GLY A 74 -6.89 3.49 5.01
C GLY A 74 -6.17 3.93 6.29
N ARG A 75 -4.84 4.02 6.27
CA ARG A 75 -4.06 4.58 7.39
C ARG A 75 -4.38 6.05 7.64
N GLY A 76 -4.55 6.84 6.59
CA GLY A 76 -4.96 8.24 6.70
C GLY A 76 -6.24 8.41 7.51
N ILE A 77 -7.26 7.59 7.24
CA ILE A 77 -8.54 7.61 7.98
C ILE A 77 -8.34 7.28 9.47
N ILE A 78 -7.47 6.31 9.81
CA ILE A 78 -7.14 6.04 11.21
C ILE A 78 -6.42 7.23 11.84
N TRP A 79 -5.42 7.76 11.17
CA TRP A 79 -4.61 8.86 11.67
C TRP A 79 -5.46 10.09 11.99
N THR A 80 -6.42 10.44 11.12
CA THR A 80 -7.34 11.56 11.37
C THR A 80 -8.30 11.29 12.54
N ARG A 81 -8.63 10.03 12.83
CA ARG A 81 -9.45 9.68 13.99
C ARG A 81 -8.69 9.76 15.31
N VAL A 82 -7.44 9.30 15.31
CA VAL A 82 -6.65 9.09 16.55
C VAL A 82 -6.02 10.39 17.04
N SER A 83 -5.53 11.25 16.15
CA SER A 83 -4.80 12.46 16.56
C SER A 83 -4.83 13.57 15.54
N SER A 84 -4.81 14.82 16.01
CA SER A 84 -4.66 16.02 15.15
C SER A 84 -3.31 16.04 14.42
N ILE A 85 -2.26 15.41 14.96
CA ILE A 85 -0.97 15.27 14.28
C ILE A 85 -0.99 14.22 13.17
N GLY A 86 -2.04 13.39 13.12
CA GLY A 86 -2.18 12.30 12.17
C GLY A 86 -2.14 12.76 10.71
N ILE A 87 -2.66 13.96 10.41
CA ILE A 87 -2.63 14.54 9.06
C ILE A 87 -1.19 14.80 8.61
N PHE A 88 -0.32 15.24 9.52
CA PHE A 88 1.09 15.45 9.22
C PHE A 88 1.80 14.11 8.92
N ILE A 89 1.53 13.08 9.73
CA ILE A 89 2.08 11.73 9.52
C ILE A 89 1.63 11.18 8.16
N SER A 90 0.34 11.27 7.84
CA SER A 90 -0.20 10.85 6.54
C SER A 90 0.44 11.62 5.39
N SER A 91 0.68 12.94 5.56
CA SER A 91 1.37 13.74 4.54
C SER A 91 2.79 13.25 4.26
N ILE A 92 3.54 12.85 5.30
CA ILE A 92 4.87 12.25 5.15
C ILE A 92 4.81 10.92 4.41
N GLU A 93 3.82 10.07 4.71
CA GLU A 93 3.63 8.78 4.02
C GLU A 93 3.43 8.99 2.51
N TRP A 94 2.58 9.95 2.12
CA TRP A 94 2.35 10.30 0.71
C TRP A 94 3.60 10.86 0.02
N ILE A 95 4.33 11.76 0.67
CA ILE A 95 5.58 12.32 0.13
C ILE A 95 6.62 11.21 -0.08
N THR A 96 6.74 10.31 0.90
CA THR A 96 7.69 9.18 0.84
C THR A 96 7.32 8.22 -0.28
N PHE A 97 6.04 7.91 -0.46
CA PHE A 97 5.56 7.09 -1.55
C PHE A 97 5.87 7.71 -2.93
N LEU A 98 5.59 9.00 -3.12
CA LEU A 98 5.89 9.72 -4.37
C LEU A 98 7.40 9.77 -4.65
N ALA A 99 8.20 10.09 -3.63
CA ALA A 99 9.65 10.12 -3.74
C ALA A 99 10.22 8.74 -4.10
N LEU A 100 9.64 7.65 -3.56
CA LEU A 100 10.07 6.29 -3.86
C LEU A 100 9.69 5.88 -5.28
N ASN A 101 8.46 6.17 -5.71
CA ASN A 101 7.99 5.82 -7.05
C ASN A 101 8.78 6.54 -8.16
N ASN A 102 9.27 7.75 -7.91
CA ASN A 102 10.09 8.53 -8.84
C ASN A 102 11.53 8.01 -9.01
N ARG A 103 12.05 7.18 -8.09
CA ARG A 103 13.46 6.72 -8.13
C ARG A 103 13.74 5.56 -9.09
N GLY A 104 12.71 5.01 -9.75
CA GLY A 104 12.85 3.94 -10.76
C GLY A 104 13.26 2.58 -10.17
N SER A 105 13.36 1.53 -10.99
CA SER A 105 13.68 0.15 -10.54
C SER A 105 15.05 0.01 -9.86
N ASP A 106 15.99 0.86 -10.22
CA ASP A 106 17.40 0.74 -9.83
C ASP A 106 17.72 1.47 -8.51
N TRP A 107 16.70 1.96 -7.81
CA TRP A 107 16.90 2.69 -6.57
C TRP A 107 17.65 1.85 -5.52
N LYS A 108 17.38 0.54 -5.48
CA LYS A 108 18.04 -0.40 -4.54
C LYS A 108 19.52 -0.59 -4.87
N SER A 109 19.88 -0.70 -6.14
CA SER A 109 21.28 -0.87 -6.56
C SER A 109 22.07 0.42 -6.31
N LYS A 110 21.48 1.60 -6.59
CA LYS A 110 22.06 2.90 -6.27
C LYS A 110 22.28 3.08 -4.77
N LEU A 111 21.33 2.63 -3.95
CA LEU A 111 21.41 2.73 -2.49
C LEU A 111 22.44 1.73 -1.93
N SER A 112 22.50 0.51 -2.47
CA SER A 112 23.52 -0.48 -2.10
C SER A 112 24.94 -0.06 -2.51
N SER A 113 25.07 0.74 -3.57
CA SER A 113 26.33 1.30 -4.03
C SER A 113 26.73 2.58 -3.29
N SER A 114 25.87 3.15 -2.43
CA SER A 114 26.20 4.37 -1.70
C SER A 114 27.31 4.12 -0.67
N ASN A 115 28.07 5.17 -0.36
CA ASN A 115 29.19 5.08 0.59
C ASN A 115 28.74 5.24 2.06
N ASP A 116 27.43 5.25 2.31
CA ASP A 116 26.88 5.50 3.64
C ASP A 116 26.92 4.23 4.49
N LEU A 117 27.65 4.30 5.61
CA LEU A 117 27.84 3.18 6.53
C LEU A 117 26.51 2.67 7.13
N ILE A 118 25.57 3.58 7.39
CA ILE A 118 24.25 3.25 7.95
C ILE A 118 23.45 2.40 6.95
N VAL A 119 23.41 2.84 5.69
CA VAL A 119 22.70 2.14 4.61
C VAL A 119 23.28 0.75 4.40
N ARG A 120 24.61 0.61 4.37
CA ARG A 120 25.27 -0.68 4.22
C ARG A 120 24.97 -1.64 5.37
N ASN A 121 24.95 -1.16 6.61
CA ASN A 121 24.61 -1.99 7.77
C ASN A 121 23.13 -2.42 7.77
N VAL A 122 22.22 -1.54 7.34
CA VAL A 122 20.79 -1.89 7.22
C VAL A 122 20.56 -2.89 6.10
N MET A 123 21.20 -2.71 4.95
CA MET A 123 21.09 -3.60 3.78
C MET A 123 21.77 -4.97 4.00
N LYS A 124 22.89 -5.02 4.75
CA LYS A 124 23.58 -6.28 5.10
C LYS A 124 22.78 -7.19 6.03
N ASN A 125 21.95 -6.61 6.91
CA ASN A 125 21.22 -7.37 7.93
C ASN A 125 19.97 -8.10 7.42
N GLY A 126 19.75 -8.22 6.09
CA GLY A 126 18.60 -8.94 5.53
C GLY A 126 17.24 -8.31 5.83
N LYS A 127 17.19 -7.19 6.59
CA LYS A 127 15.98 -6.40 6.88
C LYS A 127 15.39 -5.72 5.64
N CYS A 128 15.94 -5.98 4.45
CA CYS A 128 15.24 -5.81 3.19
C CYS A 128 13.85 -6.47 3.24
N HIS A 129 13.68 -7.56 3.99
CA HIS A 129 12.38 -8.22 4.15
C HIS A 129 11.33 -7.42 4.94
N PHE A 130 11.74 -6.52 5.84
CA PHE A 130 10.82 -5.67 6.60
C PHE A 130 10.20 -4.56 5.74
N PHE A 131 10.92 -4.13 4.69
CA PHE A 131 10.37 -3.32 3.59
C PHE A 131 9.77 -4.16 2.45
N CYS A 132 9.99 -5.48 2.45
CA CYS A 132 9.43 -6.41 1.47
C CYS A 132 8.00 -6.85 1.83
N PHE A 133 7.52 -6.52 3.03
CA PHE A 133 6.08 -6.57 3.34
C PHE A 133 5.24 -5.57 2.52
N LEU A 134 5.90 -4.64 1.83
CA LEU A 134 5.34 -3.71 0.84
C LEU A 134 5.52 -4.21 -0.61
N HIS A 135 5.84 -5.49 -0.81
CA HIS A 135 5.86 -6.12 -2.12
C HIS A 135 4.75 -7.17 -2.18
N PHE A 136 3.53 -6.67 -2.31
CA PHE A 136 2.38 -7.37 -2.86
C PHE A 136 2.13 -6.91 -4.31
#